data_AF-A0A2M7BUW7-F1
#
_entry.id   AF-A0A2M7BUW7-F1
#
_cell.length_a   1.000
_cell.length_b   1.000
_cell.length_c   1.000
_cell.angle_alpha   90.00
_cell.angle_beta   90.00
_cell.angle_gamma   90.00
#
_symmetry.space_group_name_H-M   'P 1'
#
loop_
_entity.id
_entity.type
_entity.pdbx_description
1 polymer ?
#
loop_
_entity_poly.entity_id
_entity_poly.type
_entity_poly.pdbx_seq_one_letter_code
_entity_poly.pdbx_strand_id
1 'polypeptide(L)'
;MKRVVVVGGGTGVFTVLTGLKKYTSDLTAVVTMADEGGSTGFSSAVKEAEKILGVKGRVLPSTLTKSRLFARPLSGWVSRH
;
A
#
# COMPACT_ATOMS: atom_id res chain seq x y z
N MET A 1 -18.63 -16.41 -0.05
CA MET A 1 -17.93 -15.29 0.62
C MET A 1 -17.04 -14.61 -0.42
N LYS A 2 -17.03 -13.27 -0.51
CA LYS A 2 -16.28 -12.55 -1.56
C LYS A 2 -14.91 -12.13 -1.03
N ARG A 3 -13.86 -12.61 -1.70
CA ARG A 3 -12.47 -12.18 -1.50
C ARG A 3 -12.24 -10.87 -2.22
N VAL A 4 -11.72 -9.88 -1.52
CA VAL A 4 -11.43 -8.56 -2.09
C VAL A 4 -9.96 -8.23 -1.86
N VAL A 5 -9.28 -7.88 -2.94
CA VAL A 5 -7.87 -7.46 -2.92
C VAL A 5 -7.81 -6.00 -3.32
N VAL A 6 -7.20 -5.18 -2.46
CA VAL A 6 -6.89 -3.78 -2.75
C VAL A 6 -5.41 -3.69 -3.13
N VAL A 7 -5.12 -3.10 -4.29
CA VAL A 7 -3.74 -2.85 -4.75
C VAL A 7 -3.55 -1.34 -4.88
N GLY A 8 -2.54 -0.78 -4.24
CA GLY A 8 -2.27 0.66 -4.32
C GLY A 8 -1.20 1.12 -3.33
N GLY A 9 -1.13 2.41 -3.05
CA GLY A 9 -0.19 2.97 -2.07
C GLY A 9 -0.77 4.19 -1.36
N GLY A 10 0.00 4.75 -0.43
CA GLY A 10 -0.35 5.99 0.28
C GLY A 10 -1.61 5.88 1.16
N THR A 11 -2.21 7.04 1.45
CA THR A 11 -3.38 7.17 2.36
C THR A 11 -4.67 6.59 1.77
N GLY A 12 -4.82 6.57 0.44
CA GLY A 12 -6.04 6.11 -0.23
C GLY A 12 -6.37 4.64 0.03
N VAL A 13 -5.35 3.78 0.15
CA VAL A 13 -5.53 2.37 0.50
C VAL A 13 -6.20 2.23 1.88
N PHE A 14 -5.80 3.05 2.85
CA PHE A 14 -6.39 3.01 4.20
C PHE A 14 -7.86 3.42 4.21
N THR A 15 -8.22 4.45 3.44
CA THR A 15 -9.63 4.88 3.30
C THR A 15 -10.49 3.77 2.73
N VAL A 16 -10.01 3.11 1.66
CA VAL A 16 -10.75 2.01 1.00
C VAL A 16 -10.90 0.81 1.93
N LEU A 17 -9.83 0.36 2.59
CA LEU A 17 -9.89 -0.79 3.51
C LEU A 17 -10.83 -0.52 4.68
N THR A 18 -10.81 0.69 5.24
CA THR A 18 -11.71 1.08 6.34
C THR A 18 -13.18 1.03 5.91
N GLY A 19 -13.50 1.49 4.69
CA GLY A 19 -14.85 1.40 4.14
C GLY A 19 -15.27 -0.04 3.84
N LEU A 20 -14.39 -0.83 3.22
CA LEU A 20 -14.66 -2.22 2.82
C LEU A 20 -14.84 -3.17 4.01
N LYS A 21 -14.25 -2.85 5.17
CA LYS A 21 -14.38 -3.63 6.41
C LYS A 21 -15.84 -3.78 6.87
N LYS A 22 -16.74 -2.90 6.42
CA LYS A 22 -18.19 -2.99 6.67
C LYS A 22 -18.90 -4.06 5.84
N TYR A 23 -18.28 -4.52 4.74
CA TYR A 23 -18.93 -5.38 3.74
C TYR A 23 -18.31 -6.77 3.64
N THR A 24 -17.03 -6.93 3.99
CA THR A 24 -16.35 -8.23 4.02
C THR A 24 -15.23 -8.24 5.05
N SER A 25 -15.02 -9.41 5.64
CA SER A 25 -13.90 -9.67 6.55
C SER A 25 -12.71 -10.33 5.86
N ASP A 26 -12.86 -10.72 4.59
CA ASP A 26 -11.82 -11.35 3.77
C ASP A 26 -11.19 -10.30 2.84
N LEU A 27 -10.38 -9.44 3.45
CA LEU A 27 -9.70 -8.32 2.82
C LEU A 27 -8.19 -8.55 2.80
N THR A 28 -7.61 -8.43 1.61
CA THR A 28 -6.16 -8.42 1.43
C THR A 28 -5.73 -7.09 0.82
N ALA A 29 -4.63 -6.52 1.30
CA ALA A 29 -4.04 -5.31 0.74
C ALA A 29 -2.64 -5.61 0.21
N VAL A 30 -2.36 -5.23 -1.04
CA VAL A 30 -1.01 -5.21 -1.62
C VAL A 30 -0.59 -3.76 -1.77
N VAL A 31 0.47 -3.37 -1.08
CA VAL A 31 0.83 -1.95 -0.92
C VAL A 31 2.16 -1.64 -1.62
N THR A 32 2.15 -0.63 -2.49
CA THR A 32 3.36 -0.06 -3.10
C THR A 32 3.97 0.97 -2.17
N MET A 33 5.27 0.83 -1.92
CA MET A 33 6.05 1.72 -1.07
C MET A 33 7.29 2.13 -1.87
N ALA A 34 7.09 3.06 -2.80
CA ALA A 34 8.13 3.51 -3.73
C ALA A 34 8.71 4.88 -3.34
N ASP A 35 8.04 5.63 -2.46
CA ASP A 35 8.51 6.95 -2.01
C ASP A 35 9.50 6.82 -0.85
N GLU A 36 10.71 7.35 -1.05
CA GLU A 36 11.70 7.58 0.02
C GLU A 36 11.33 8.80 0.89
N GLY A 37 10.29 9.58 0.52
CA GLY A 37 9.95 10.87 1.13
C GLY A 37 9.17 10.86 2.45
N GLY A 38 8.81 9.69 2.98
CA GLY A 38 8.06 9.57 4.25
C GLY A 38 8.96 9.19 5.42
N SER A 39 8.82 9.88 6.56
CA SER A 39 9.55 9.62 7.82
C SER A 39 9.29 8.24 8.47
N THR A 40 8.49 7.38 7.83
CA THR A 40 8.04 6.09 8.34
C THR A 40 8.46 4.98 7.38
N GLY A 41 9.42 4.16 7.80
CA GLY A 41 9.93 3.06 6.97
C GLY A 41 8.86 2.02 6.61
N PHE A 42 9.15 1.24 5.56
CA PHE A 42 8.32 0.16 5.01
C PHE A 42 7.59 -0.70 6.06
N SER A 43 8.34 -1.17 7.06
CA SER A 43 7.81 -2.07 8.11
C SER A 43 6.75 -1.39 8.99
N SER A 44 6.82 -0.07 9.15
CA SER A 44 5.84 0.69 9.94
C SER A 44 4.52 0.81 9.20
N ALA A 45 4.55 1.09 7.88
CA ALA A 45 3.35 1.19 7.06
C ALA A 45 2.58 -0.14 6.97
N VAL A 46 3.30 -1.26 6.84
CA VAL A 46 2.69 -2.60 6.86
C VAL A 46 2.02 -2.85 8.21
N LYS A 47 2.71 -2.57 9.33
CA LYS A 47 2.14 -2.73 10.68
C LYS A 47 0.93 -1.84 10.93
N GLU A 48 0.94 -0.60 10.45
CA GLU A 48 -0.18 0.34 10.56
C GLU A 48 -1.41 -0.21 9.82
N ALA A 49 -1.22 -0.70 8.59
CA ALA A 49 -2.28 -1.27 7.78
C ALA A 49 -2.81 -2.59 8.37
N GLU A 50 -1.95 -3.43 8.96
CA GLU A 50 -2.36 -4.64 9.67
C GLU A 50 -3.21 -4.32 10.90
N LYS A 51 -2.83 -3.30 11.67
CA LYS A 51 -3.62 -2.81 12.81
C LYS A 51 -5.02 -2.37 12.39
N ILE A 52 -5.13 -1.71 11.24
CA ILE A 52 -6.41 -1.24 10.68
C ILE A 52 -7.26 -2.42 10.21
N LEU A 53 -6.67 -3.42 9.56
CA LEU A 53 -7.40 -4.57 9.06
C LEU A 53 -7.91 -5.48 10.17
N GLY A 54 -7.16 -5.65 11.25
CA GLY A 54 -7.60 -6.37 12.44
C GLY A 54 -7.87 -7.85 12.18
N VAL A 55 -6.89 -8.70 12.53
CA VAL A 55 -6.93 -10.16 12.71
C VAL A 55 -7.37 -11.05 11.53
N LYS A 56 -8.19 -10.57 10.58
CA LYS A 56 -8.75 -11.39 9.48
C LYS A 56 -8.24 -11.04 8.07
N GLY A 57 -7.43 -9.99 7.94
CA GLY A 57 -6.84 -9.58 6.66
C GLY A 57 -5.33 -9.68 6.65
N ARG A 58 -4.72 -9.63 5.46
CA ARG A 58 -3.27 -9.61 5.26
C ARG A 58 -2.83 -8.36 4.50
N VAL A 59 -1.70 -7.80 4.88
CA VAL A 59 -1.02 -6.73 4.15
C VAL A 59 0.25 -7.29 3.58
N LEU A 60 0.47 -7.08 2.28
CA LEU A 60 1.66 -7.52 1.58
C LEU A 60 2.37 -6.34 0.94
N PRO A 61 3.71 -6.26 1.01
CA PRO A 61 4.45 -5.43 0.08
C PRO A 61 4.17 -5.81 -1.36
N SER A 62 4.26 -4.82 -2.26
CA SER A 62 4.47 -5.07 -3.69
C SER A 62 5.81 -5.73 -4.01
N THR A 63 6.82 -5.57 -3.14
CA THR A 63 8.18 -6.14 -3.28
C THR A 63 8.89 -6.29 -1.94
N LEU A 64 9.72 -7.32 -1.79
CA LEU A 64 10.57 -7.52 -0.61
C LEU A 64 11.89 -6.73 -0.67
N THR A 65 12.19 -6.12 -1.82
CA THR A 65 13.43 -5.38 -2.04
C THR A 65 13.14 -3.90 -2.17
N LYS A 66 14.10 -3.07 -1.72
CA LYS A 66 14.01 -1.62 -1.88
C LYS A 66 13.92 -1.28 -3.37
N SER A 67 12.81 -0.69 -3.78
CA SER A 67 12.57 -0.24 -5.15
C SER A 67 12.56 1.28 -5.19
N ARG A 68 12.96 1.86 -6.33
CA ARG A 68 12.99 3.31 -6.54
C ARG A 68 12.00 3.72 -7.61
N LEU A 69 11.31 4.83 -7.39
CA LEU A 69 10.40 5.39 -8.37
C LEU A 69 11.17 6.26 -9.38
N PHE A 70 10.86 6.09 -10.66
CA PHE A 70 11.38 6.92 -11.72
C PHE A 70 10.20 7.44 -12.54
N ALA A 71 10.16 8.75 -12.75
CA ALA A 71 9.19 9.38 -13.64
C ALA A 71 9.91 9.90 -14.88
N ARG A 72 9.46 9.50 -16.07
CA ARG A 72 9.93 10.08 -17.33
C ARG A 72 8.86 11.04 -17.89
N PRO A 73 8.98 12.35 -17.66
CA PRO A 73 8.13 13.35 -18.31
C PRO A 73 8.31 13.34 -19.83
N LEU A 74 7.32 13.90 -20.53
CA LEU A 74 7.34 14.06 -21.99
C LEU A 74 8.56 14.87 -22.49
N SER A 75 9.12 15.74 -21.66
CA SER A 75 10.35 16.51 -21.93
C SER A 75 11.64 15.69 -21.90
N GLY A 76 11.58 14.40 -21.53
CA GLY A 76 12.68 13.45 -21.65
C GLY A 76 13.59 13.29 -20.42
N TRP A 77 13.59 14.24 -19.48
CA TRP A 77 14.43 14.18 -18.28
C TRP A 77 13.83 13.31 -17.17
N VAL A 78 14.48 12.20 -16.81
CA VAL A 78 13.98 11.31 -15.75
C VAL A 78 14.15 11.97 -14.37
N SER A 79 13.03 12.22 -13.68
CA SER A 79 13.02 12.66 -12.29
C SER A 79 13.13 11.46 -11.35
N ARG A 80 13.91 11.61 -10.29
CA ARG A 80 14.05 10.64 -9.19
C ARG A 80 13.34 11.21 -7.96
N HIS A 81 12.55 10.37 -7.31
CA HIS A 81 11.89 10.65 -6.03
C HIS A 81 12.33 9.64 -4.98
#